data_AF-K2AHL0-F1
#
_entry.id   AF-K2AHL0-F1
#
_cell.length_a   1.000
_cell.length_b   1.000
_cell.length_c   1.000
_cell.angle_alpha   90.00
_cell.angle_beta   90.00
_cell.angle_gamma   90.00
#
_symmetry.space_group_name_H-M   'P 1'
#
loop_
_entity.id
_entity.type
_entity.pdbx_description
1 polymer ?
#
loop_
_entity_poly.entity_id
_entity_poly.type
_entity_poly.pdbx_seq_one_letter_code
_entity_poly.pdbx_strand_id
1 'polypeptide(L)' 'MPVTAQAEKKLRRDKKQYIVNAAHRAHLRDGVKLMRKTPTKKQLQTVFTLLDKAVKLHVIHKNKASRLKSRLSKLLLKK' A
#
# COMPACT_ATOMS: atom_id res chain seq x y z
N MET A 1 2.94 7.92 29.09
CA MET A 1 2.17 6.67 29.33
C MET A 1 0.68 7.00 29.24
N PRO A 2 -0.20 6.07 28.84
CA PRO A 2 -1.65 6.32 28.88
C PRO A 2 -2.09 6.55 30.33
N VAL A 3 -2.79 7.66 30.56
CA VAL A 3 -3.25 8.06 31.91
C VAL A 3 -4.65 7.50 32.21
N THR A 4 -5.43 7.20 31.18
CA THR A 4 -6.79 6.65 31.29
C THR A 4 -6.88 5.25 30.69
N ALA A 5 -7.81 4.43 31.20
CA ALA A 5 -8.05 3.08 30.68
C ALA A 5 -8.42 3.07 29.18
N GLN A 6 -9.10 4.13 28.71
CA GLN A 6 -9.42 4.30 27.29
C GLN A 6 -8.16 4.53 26.44
N ALA A 7 -7.21 5.34 26.93
CA ALA A 7 -5.94 5.58 26.25
C ALA A 7 -5.10 4.30 26.16
N GLU A 8 -5.09 3.47 27.19
CA GLU A 8 -4.41 2.17 27.17
C GLU A 8 -5.05 1.20 26.15
N LYS A 9 -6.40 1.15 26.11
CA LYS A 9 -7.14 0.37 25.11
C LYS A 9 -6.82 0.84 23.69
N LYS A 10 -6.77 2.16 23.46
CA LYS A 10 -6.40 2.74 22.16
C LYS A 10 -4.99 2.32 21.75
N LEU A 11 -4.01 2.43 22.65
CA LEU A 11 -2.63 2.01 22.39
C LEU A 11 -2.54 0.53 21.99
N ARG A 12 -3.29 -0.37 22.65
CA ARG A 12 -3.37 -1.79 22.27
C ARG A 12 -3.98 -1.98 20.88
N ARG A 13 -5.07 -1.28 20.56
CA ARG A 13 -5.71 -1.34 19.23
C ARG A 13 -4.78 -0.83 18.13
N ASP A 14 -4.12 0.30 18.37
CA ASP A 14 -3.24 0.95 17.41
C ASP A 14 -2.03 0.06 17.10
N LYS A 15 -1.45 -0.62 18.10
CA LYS A 15 -0.39 -1.62 17.89
C LYS A 15 -0.84 -2.75 16.95
N LYS A 16 -2.03 -3.32 17.18
CA LYS A 16 -2.58 -4.39 16.32
C LYS A 16 -2.79 -3.88 14.90
N GLN A 17 -3.40 -2.72 14.74
CA GLN A 17 -3.65 -2.13 13.43
C GLN A 17 -2.35 -1.76 12.69
N TYR A 18 -1.34 -1.29 13.42
CA TYR A 18 -0.03 -0.96 12.89
C TYR A 18 0.63 -2.19 12.24
N ILE A 19 0.62 -3.34 12.91
CA ILE A 19 1.22 -4.58 12.40
C ILE A 19 0.56 -5.01 11.09
N VAL A 20 -0.78 -5.04 11.05
CA VAL A 20 -1.54 -5.41 9.85
C VAL A 20 -1.28 -4.43 8.71
N ASN A 21 -1.31 -3.12 8.99
CA ASN A 21 -1.05 -2.10 7.98
C ASN A 21 0.41 -2.11 7.49
N ALA A 22 1.36 -2.45 8.35
CA ALA A 22 2.77 -2.58 8.00
C ALA A 22 2.98 -3.71 6.97
N ALA A 23 2.35 -4.86 7.18
CA ALA A 23 2.38 -5.96 6.22
C ALA A 23 1.82 -5.56 4.86
N HIS A 24 0.63 -4.92 4.82
CA HIS A 24 0.06 -4.42 3.57
C HIS A 24 0.96 -3.40 2.87
N ARG A 25 1.60 -2.50 3.62
CA ARG A 25 2.55 -1.52 3.06
C ARG A 25 3.79 -2.19 2.51
N ALA A 26 4.33 -3.21 3.18
CA ALA A 26 5.49 -3.96 2.72
C ALA A 26 5.19 -4.66 1.37
N HIS A 27 4.11 -5.46 1.32
CA HIS A 27 3.69 -6.13 0.09
C HIS A 27 3.50 -5.16 -1.08
N LEU A 28 2.89 -4.00 -0.83
CA LEU A 28 2.68 -2.98 -1.86
C LEU A 28 4.03 -2.39 -2.33
N ARG A 29 4.95 -2.09 -1.41
CA ARG A 29 6.29 -1.60 -1.74
C ARG A 29 7.07 -2.60 -2.59
N ASP A 30 7.01 -3.88 -2.23
CA ASP A 30 7.73 -4.94 -2.95
C ASP A 30 7.16 -5.14 -4.35
N GLY A 31 5.84 -5.15 -4.50
CA GLY A 31 5.19 -5.21 -5.82
C GLY A 31 5.57 -4.03 -6.72
N VAL A 32 5.58 -2.81 -6.16
CA VAL A 32 6.01 -1.61 -6.91
C VAL A 32 7.51 -1.66 -7.27
N LYS A 33 8.36 -2.16 -6.36
CA LYS A 33 9.79 -2.32 -6.60
C LYS A 33 10.05 -3.33 -7.71
N LEU A 34 9.33 -4.45 -7.71
CA LEU A 34 9.42 -5.48 -8.74
C LEU A 34 9.03 -4.92 -10.11
N MET A 35 7.89 -4.24 -10.21
CA MET A 35 7.43 -3.63 -11.47
C MET A 35 8.43 -2.61 -12.03
N ARG A 36 9.08 -1.82 -11.16
CA ARG A 36 10.12 -0.87 -11.58
C ARG A 36 11.38 -1.55 -12.13
N LYS A 37 11.74 -2.73 -11.61
CA LYS A 37 12.90 -3.49 -12.09
C LYS A 37 12.60 -4.23 -13.39
N THR A 38 11.42 -4.85 -13.45
CA THR A 38 11.01 -5.71 -14.57
C THR A 38 9.64 -5.27 -15.08
N PRO A 39 9.56 -4.27 -15.98
CA PRO A 39 8.27 -3.72 -16.41
C PRO A 39 7.54 -4.71 -17.34
N THR A 40 6.65 -5.52 -16.77
CA THR A 40 5.85 -6.53 -17.49
C THR A 40 4.35 -6.28 -17.31
N LYS A 41 3.53 -6.52 -18.36
CA LYS A 41 2.06 -6.37 -18.32
C LYS A 41 1.39 -7.17 -17.19
N LYS A 42 1.84 -8.41 -16.95
CA LYS A 42 1.33 -9.26 -15.84
C LYS A 42 1.58 -8.62 -14.48
N GLN A 43 2.78 -8.09 -14.25
CA GLN A 43 3.11 -7.44 -12.98
C GLN A 43 2.31 -6.15 -12.78
N LEU A 44 2.06 -5.39 -13.85
CA LEU A 44 1.22 -4.19 -13.79
C LEU A 44 -0.20 -4.51 -13.28
N GLN A 45 -0.82 -5.57 -13.80
CA GLN A 45 -2.14 -6.04 -13.33
C GLN A 45 -2.11 -6.41 -11.85
N THR A 46 -1.09 -7.16 -11.41
CA THR A 46 -0.95 -7.52 -9.99
C THR A 46 -0.75 -6.30 -9.08
N VAL A 47 0.05 -5.33 -9.49
CA VAL A 47 0.28 -4.10 -8.70
C VAL A 47 -0.97 -3.24 -8.65
N PHE A 48 -1.78 -3.19 -9.72
CA PHE A 48 -3.03 -2.44 -9.72
C PHE A 48 -4.05 -3.03 -8.76
N THR A 49 -4.22 -4.35 -8.75
CA THR A 49 -5.11 -5.01 -7.79
C THR A 49 -4.64 -4.80 -6.35
N LEU A 50 -3.33 -4.84 -6.08
CA LEU A 50 -2.77 -4.52 -4.76
C LEU A 50 -3.03 -3.06 -4.35
N LEU A 51 -2.86 -2.11 -5.27
CA LEU A 51 -3.15 -0.70 -5.02
C LEU A 51 -4.62 -0.47 -4.68
N ASP A 52 -5.53 -1.09 -5.42
CA ASP A 52 -6.97 -0.94 -5.18
C ASP A 52 -7.42 -1.56 -3.86
N LYS A 53 -6.88 -2.74 -3.52
CA LYS A 53 -7.08 -3.35 -2.19
C LYS A 53 -6.56 -2.45 -1.08
N ALA A 54 -5.39 -1.84 -1.26
CA ALA A 54 -4.81 -0.92 -0.26
C ALA A 54 -5.62 0.38 -0.08
N VAL A 55 -6.29 0.87 -1.13
CA VAL A 55 -7.24 1.99 -1.03
C VAL A 55 -8.51 1.55 -0.29
N LYS A 56 -9.08 0.39 -0.62
CA LYS A 56 -10.27 -0.16 0.06
C LYS A 56 -10.04 -0.33 1.56
N LEU A 57 -8.85 -0.78 1.94
CA LEU A 57 -8.43 -0.94 3.34
C LEU A 57 -7.95 0.37 3.99
N HIS A 58 -8.03 1.50 3.29
CA HIS A 58 -7.60 2.82 3.78
C HIS A 58 -6.13 2.89 4.22
N VAL A 59 -5.28 1.99 3.71
CA VAL A 59 -3.83 1.98 3.99
C VAL A 59 -3.13 3.09 3.21
N ILE A 60 -3.64 3.43 2.02
CA ILE A 60 -3.18 4.55 1.20
C ILE A 60 -4.36 5.41 0.71
N HIS A 61 -4.12 6.70 0.50
CA HIS A 61 -5.12 7.59 -0.06
C HIS A 61 -5.34 7.33 -1.56
N LYS A 62 -6.57 7.52 -2.05
CA LYS A 62 -6.95 7.37 -3.47
C LYS A 62 -6.03 8.13 -4.43
N ASN A 63 -5.68 9.37 -4.11
CA ASN A 63 -4.80 10.19 -4.96
C ASN A 63 -3.38 9.62 -5.06
N LYS A 64 -2.88 8.95 -4.01
CA LYS A 64 -1.58 8.28 -4.04
C LYS A 64 -1.64 7.06 -4.95
N ALA A 65 -2.71 6.28 -4.88
CA ALA A 65 -2.93 5.15 -5.78
C ALA A 65 -3.03 5.60 -7.25
N SER A 66 -3.85 6.60 -7.55
CA SER A 66 -3.98 7.14 -8.92
C SER A 66 -2.63 7.64 -9.48
N ARG A 67 -1.85 8.34 -8.66
CA ARG A 67 -0.50 8.80 -9.03
C ARG A 67 0.43 7.64 -9.34
N LEU A 68 0.41 6.58 -8.52
CA LEU A 68 1.23 5.40 -8.74
C LEU A 68 0.80 4.66 -10.00
N LYS A 69 -0.50 4.44 -10.21
CA LYS A 69 -1.03 3.80 -11.44
C LYS A 69 -0.55 4.54 -12.69
N SER A 70 -0.73 5.86 -12.75
CA SER A 70 -0.29 6.68 -13.87
C SER A 70 1.21 6.57 -14.15
N ARG A 71 2.05 6.65 -13.11
CA ARG A 71 3.51 6.55 -13.26
C ARG A 71 3.96 5.17 -13.73
N LEU A 72 3.37 4.10 -13.21
CA LEU A 72 3.73 2.73 -13.59
C LEU A 72 3.27 2.39 -15.02
N SER A 73 2.11 2.88 -15.45
CA SER A 73 1.67 2.72 -16.85
C SER A 73 2.63 3.39 -17.84
N LYS A 74 3.12 4.59 -17.51
CA LYS A 74 4.06 5.32 -18.38
C LYS A 74 5.39 4.59 -18.58
N LEU A 75 5.84 3.80 -17.60
CA LEU A 75 7.07 3.01 -17.73
C LEU A 75 6.96 1.93 -18.81
N LEU A 76 5.76 1.42 -19.10
CA LEU A 76 5.55 0.46 -20.19
C LEU A 76 5.53 1.14 -21.58
N LEU A 77 5.06 2.38 -21.64
CA LEU A 77 4.88 3.13 -22.89
C LEU A 77 6.16 3.78 -23.41
N LYS A 78 7.16 3.96 -22.55
CA LYS A 78 8.42 4.65 -22.89
C LYS A 78 9.46 3.71 -23.51
N LYS A 79 9.02 2.64 -24.17
CA LYS A 79 9.84 1.67 -24.89
C LYS A 79 9.63 1.83 -26.38
#